data_AF-A0A815KIC3-F1
#
_entry.id   AF-A0A815KIC3-F1
#
_cell.length_a   1.000
_cell.length_b   1.000
_cell.length_c   1.000
_cell.angle_alpha   90.00
_cell.angle_beta   90.00
_cell.angle_gamma   90.00
#
_symmetry.space_group_name_H-M   'P 1'
#
loop_
_entity.id
_entity.type
_entity.pdbx_description
1 polymer ?
#
loop_
_entity_poly.entity_id
_entity_poly.type
_entity_poly.pdbx_seq_one_letter_code
_entity_poly.pdbx_strand_id
1 'polypeptide(L)'
;MANSNEHVSIHMPKYETTPIHFNTPTSGVSIDIADIQNYIREKAEKNLEQCKTFEISLPPSITGITSESNKIEFQSLFQTPTLSELEIVSTNPDGSSLRLNEEQLKAVKQTGEFEVDSIHFPGQRHRWRLSKLLQSGIQTANDVLYKELSWAVYMLIIFARDRVLSNCFSFNATLRSWKQGFVSLIDALIGLPAVYSSSIDLQVENERNKFLVIELLPHESEKEMHDAFCAQIPLVLEMMIEHNKYTLRQNQ
;
A
#
# COMPACT_ATOMS: atom_id res chain seq x y z
N MET A 1 26.79 28.95 31.13
CA MET A 1 25.55 29.33 30.43
C MET A 1 24.60 28.16 30.57
N ALA A 2 23.54 28.38 31.35
CA ALA A 2 22.62 27.35 31.83
C ALA A 2 21.75 26.82 30.68
N ASN A 3 21.64 25.50 30.58
CA ASN A 3 20.61 24.83 29.81
C ASN A 3 19.86 23.93 30.79
N SER A 4 18.83 24.50 31.43
CA SER A 4 17.92 23.79 32.31
C SER A 4 16.93 23.02 31.45
N ASN A 5 17.24 21.75 31.21
CA ASN A 5 16.27 20.75 30.81
C ASN A 5 15.23 20.62 31.94
N GLU A 6 14.15 21.38 31.86
CA GLU A 6 12.95 21.10 32.63
C GLU A 6 12.33 19.81 32.09
N HIS A 7 12.82 18.68 32.62
CA HIS A 7 12.03 17.47 32.68
C HIS A 7 10.74 17.83 33.42
N VAL A 8 9.66 18.01 32.67
CA VAL A 8 8.30 17.98 33.22
C VAL A 8 8.11 16.57 33.77
N SER A 9 8.53 16.39 35.02
CA SER A 9 8.21 15.23 35.83
C SER A 9 6.72 15.33 36.05
N ILE A 10 5.96 14.58 35.26
CA ILE A 10 4.55 14.34 35.52
C ILE A 10 4.52 13.68 36.90
N HIS A 11 4.27 14.49 37.93
CA HIS A 11 4.05 13.99 39.27
C HIS A 11 2.72 13.26 39.21
N MET A 12 2.76 11.95 38.90
CA MET A 12 1.58 11.13 39.08
C MET A 12 1.21 11.23 40.56
N PRO A 13 -0.03 11.59 40.90
CA PRO A 13 -0.46 11.64 42.29
C PRO A 13 -0.28 10.24 42.88
N LYS A 14 0.33 10.14 44.07
CA LYS A 14 0.44 8.86 44.77
C LYS A 14 -0.98 8.40 45.11
N TYR A 15 -1.47 7.42 44.37
CA TYR A 15 -2.78 6.84 44.62
C TYR A 15 -2.65 5.75 45.69
N GLU A 16 -3.56 5.75 46.66
CA GLU A 16 -3.67 4.64 47.61
C GLU A 16 -4.27 3.43 46.90
N THR A 17 -3.51 2.34 46.83
CA THR A 17 -3.99 1.07 46.26
C THR A 17 -4.36 0.06 47.32
N THR A 18 -5.37 -0.75 47.00
CA THR A 18 -5.73 -1.95 47.76
C THR A 18 -5.66 -3.19 46.87
N PRO A 19 -5.19 -4.33 47.41
CA PRO A 19 -5.15 -5.58 46.67
C PRO A 19 -6.56 -6.04 46.28
N ILE A 20 -6.72 -6.53 45.06
CA ILE A 20 -7.99 -7.05 44.54
C ILE A 20 -8.01 -8.56 44.75
N HIS A 21 -9.15 -9.09 45.20
CA HIS A 21 -9.41 -10.53 45.25
C HIS A 21 -10.64 -10.88 44.42
N PHE A 22 -10.49 -11.81 43.48
CA PHE A 22 -11.57 -12.24 42.59
C PHE A 22 -12.22 -13.52 43.12
N ASN A 23 -13.45 -13.41 43.62
CA ASN A 23 -14.26 -14.57 43.99
C ASN A 23 -14.95 -15.16 42.75
N THR A 24 -14.28 -16.07 42.05
CA THR A 24 -14.89 -16.82 40.93
C THR A 24 -15.33 -18.21 41.42
N PRO A 25 -16.64 -18.55 41.39
CA PRO A 25 -17.12 -19.86 41.85
C PRO A 25 -16.65 -20.97 40.90
N THR A 26 -15.96 -21.98 41.45
CA THR A 26 -15.38 -23.11 40.69
C THR A 26 -16.34 -24.29 40.55
N SER A 27 -17.57 -24.19 41.06
CA SER A 27 -18.53 -25.30 41.04
C SER A 27 -19.09 -25.53 39.63
N GLY A 28 -18.65 -26.61 38.97
CA GLY A 28 -19.21 -27.08 37.69
C GLY A 28 -18.31 -26.91 36.46
N VAL A 29 -17.05 -26.48 36.64
CA VAL A 29 -16.10 -26.25 35.54
C VAL A 29 -15.17 -27.45 35.38
N SER A 30 -14.88 -27.86 34.13
CA SER A 30 -13.94 -28.95 33.80
C SER A 30 -12.55 -28.65 34.40
N ILE A 31 -11.84 -29.69 34.83
CA ILE A 31 -10.58 -29.61 35.60
C ILE A 31 -9.53 -28.75 34.87
N ASP A 32 -9.38 -28.93 33.56
CA ASP A 32 -8.41 -28.17 32.74
C ASP A 32 -8.72 -26.65 32.70
N ILE A 33 -10.01 -26.28 32.74
CA ILE A 33 -10.45 -24.88 32.71
C ILE A 33 -10.33 -24.27 34.11
N ALA A 34 -10.52 -25.06 35.17
CA ALA A 34 -10.31 -24.62 36.54
C ALA A 34 -8.84 -24.25 36.81
N ASP A 35 -7.90 -25.02 36.26
CA ASP A 35 -6.46 -24.74 36.38
C ASP A 35 -6.07 -23.44 35.66
N ILE A 36 -6.59 -23.23 34.44
CA ILE A 36 -6.37 -21.98 33.69
C ILE A 36 -6.99 -20.78 34.43
N GLN A 37 -8.19 -20.93 34.96
CA GLN A 37 -8.85 -19.87 35.74
C GLN A 37 -8.07 -19.51 37.00
N ASN A 38 -7.52 -20.51 37.71
CA ASN A 38 -6.70 -20.27 38.89
C ASN A 38 -5.39 -19.57 38.53
N TYR A 39 -4.74 -19.98 37.44
CA TYR A 39 -3.52 -19.33 36.95
C TYR A 39 -3.75 -17.88 36.55
N ILE A 40 -4.84 -17.60 35.81
CA ILE A 40 -5.21 -16.23 35.43
C ILE A 40 -5.57 -15.40 36.65
N ARG A 41 -6.30 -15.97 37.63
CA ARG A 41 -6.64 -15.30 38.88
C ARG A 41 -5.39 -14.89 39.65
N GLU A 42 -4.45 -15.81 39.86
CA GLU A 42 -3.21 -15.53 40.57
C GLU A 42 -2.38 -14.44 39.86
N LYS A 43 -2.28 -14.52 38.53
CA LYS A 43 -1.60 -13.50 37.74
C LYS A 43 -2.30 -12.15 37.77
N ALA A 44 -3.63 -12.13 37.77
CA ALA A 44 -4.42 -10.91 37.82
C ALA A 44 -4.30 -10.23 39.19
N GLU A 45 -4.48 -10.97 40.29
CA GLU A 45 -4.38 -10.43 41.66
C GLU A 45 -2.96 -9.95 41.98
N LYS A 46 -1.93 -10.56 41.38
CA LYS A 46 -0.54 -10.12 41.54
C LYS A 46 -0.22 -8.81 40.82
N ASN A 47 -0.89 -8.51 39.71
CA ASN A 47 -0.53 -7.38 38.83
C ASN A 47 -1.58 -6.26 38.82
N LEU A 48 -2.80 -6.52 39.28
CA LEU A 48 -3.89 -5.55 39.29
C LEU A 48 -4.13 -5.06 40.72
N GLU A 49 -4.17 -3.75 40.85
CA GLU A 49 -4.44 -3.07 42.10
C GLU A 49 -5.67 -2.16 41.91
N GLN A 50 -6.51 -2.04 42.95
CA GLN A 50 -7.66 -1.15 42.91
C GLN A 50 -7.27 0.20 43.50
N CYS A 51 -7.43 1.28 42.74
CA CYS A 51 -7.28 2.63 43.26
C CYS A 51 -8.45 2.96 44.20
N LYS A 52 -8.16 3.21 45.48
CA LYS A 52 -9.17 3.49 46.51
C LYS A 52 -9.68 4.93 46.43
N THR A 53 -8.77 5.87 46.22
CA THR A 53 -9.08 7.30 46.16
C THR A 53 -8.44 7.89 44.91
N PHE A 54 -9.26 8.39 43.99
CA PHE A 54 -8.81 9.14 42.83
C PHE A 54 -9.02 10.63 43.14
N GLU A 55 -7.99 11.29 43.67
CA GLU A 55 -8.03 12.73 43.87
C GLU A 55 -7.95 13.42 42.51
N ILE A 56 -9.12 13.73 41.94
CA ILE A 56 -9.21 14.64 40.80
C ILE A 56 -9.01 16.04 41.34
N SER A 57 -7.78 16.56 41.23
CA SER A 57 -7.54 17.98 41.42
C SER A 57 -8.16 18.73 40.23
N LEU A 58 -9.45 19.05 40.34
CA LEU A 58 -10.08 19.95 39.40
C LEU A 58 -9.42 21.32 39.54
N PRO A 59 -9.06 22.00 38.43
CA PRO A 59 -8.66 23.39 38.51
C PRO A 59 -9.76 24.21 39.22
N PRO A 60 -9.38 25.23 40.00
CA PRO A 60 -10.35 26.02 40.77
C PRO A 60 -11.45 26.55 39.86
N SER A 61 -12.70 26.49 40.35
CA SER A 61 -13.85 26.97 39.58
C SER A 61 -13.65 28.44 39.22
N ILE A 62 -13.75 28.75 37.93
CA ILE A 62 -13.63 30.10 37.38
C ILE A 62 -14.68 31.04 38.02
N THR A 63 -15.81 30.50 38.46
CA THR A 63 -16.89 31.25 39.14
C THR A 63 -16.56 31.65 40.58
N GLY A 64 -15.54 31.04 41.20
CA GLY A 64 -15.14 31.31 42.59
C GLY A 64 -13.97 32.27 42.74
N ILE A 65 -13.35 32.70 41.63
CA ILE A 65 -12.23 33.65 41.65
C ILE A 65 -12.80 35.06 41.80
N THR A 66 -13.29 35.38 43.00
CA THR A 66 -13.65 36.75 43.40
C THR A 66 -12.40 37.51 43.88
N SER A 67 -11.30 37.39 43.13
CA SER A 67 -10.18 38.31 43.29
C SER A 67 -10.53 39.54 42.46
N GLU A 68 -10.66 40.68 43.14
CA GLU A 68 -11.01 42.01 42.60
C GLU A 68 -10.24 42.43 41.33
N SER A 69 -9.16 41.73 40.98
CA SER A 69 -8.33 41.99 39.81
C SER A 69 -8.71 41.25 38.52
N ASN A 70 -9.50 40.16 38.56
CA ASN A 70 -9.82 39.34 37.38
C ASN A 70 -11.28 38.87 37.39
N LYS A 71 -12.23 39.81 37.30
CA LYS A 71 -13.63 39.49 37.04
C LYS A 71 -13.75 38.96 35.61
N ILE A 72 -13.62 37.65 35.43
CA ILE A 72 -13.86 36.99 34.15
C ILE A 72 -15.36 37.08 33.89
N GLU A 73 -15.74 37.91 32.93
CA GLU A 73 -17.14 38.12 32.56
C GLU A 73 -17.72 36.82 32.00
N PHE A 74 -18.81 36.31 32.56
CA PHE A 74 -19.38 35.01 32.19
C PHE A 74 -19.67 34.89 30.67
N GLN A 75 -19.91 36.02 30.00
CA GLN A 75 -20.12 36.09 28.56
C GLN A 75 -18.85 35.79 27.74
N SER A 76 -17.66 36.11 28.26
CA SER A 76 -16.38 35.81 27.57
C SER A 76 -16.05 34.32 27.58
N LEU A 77 -16.60 33.55 28.53
CA LEU A 77 -16.43 32.09 28.60
C LEU A 77 -17.15 31.34 27.48
N PHE A 78 -18.21 31.93 26.92
CA PHE A 78 -18.96 31.36 25.79
C PHE A 78 -18.61 32.02 24.46
N GLN A 79 -17.59 32.88 24.45
CA GLN A 79 -17.07 33.44 23.22
C GLN A 79 -16.21 32.37 22.57
N THR A 80 -16.81 31.63 21.64
CA THR A 80 -16.09 30.69 20.80
C THR A 80 -14.89 31.42 20.20
N PRO A 81 -13.65 30.95 20.39
CA PRO A 81 -12.49 31.57 19.77
C PRO A 81 -12.76 31.59 18.26
N THR A 82 -12.94 32.78 17.72
CA THR A 82 -13.28 32.92 16.32
C THR A 82 -12.03 32.57 15.52
N LEU A 83 -12.19 31.79 14.45
CA LEU A 83 -11.13 31.44 13.48
C LEU A 83 -10.50 32.67 12.79
N SER A 84 -10.88 33.89 13.20
CA SER A 84 -10.43 35.18 12.68
C SER A 84 -8.94 35.43 12.96
N GLU A 85 -8.33 34.79 13.96
CA GLU A 85 -6.90 35.01 14.25
C GLU A 85 -6.00 34.66 13.06
N LEU A 86 -6.26 33.55 12.37
CA LEU A 86 -5.48 33.12 11.21
C LEU A 86 -5.46 34.16 10.10
N GLU A 87 -6.61 34.80 9.87
CA GLU A 87 -6.76 35.84 8.85
C GLU A 87 -6.00 37.11 9.23
N ILE A 88 -6.03 37.49 10.52
CA ILE A 88 -5.29 38.65 11.05
C ILE A 88 -3.78 38.41 10.94
N VAL A 89 -3.33 37.19 11.24
CA VAL A 89 -1.91 36.83 11.21
C VAL A 89 -1.40 36.68 9.76
N SER A 90 -2.27 36.38 8.80
CA SER A 90 -1.89 36.19 7.40
C SER A 90 -2.00 37.43 6.53
N THR A 91 -2.65 38.49 7.00
CA THR A 91 -3.11 39.60 6.16
C THR A 91 -2.71 40.93 6.76
N ASN A 92 -2.18 41.82 5.92
CA ASN A 92 -1.92 43.21 6.26
C ASN A 92 -3.25 43.97 6.47
N PRO A 93 -3.23 45.12 7.17
CA PRO A 93 -4.41 45.98 7.29
C PRO A 93 -5.00 46.43 5.95
N ASP A 94 -4.21 46.40 4.87
CA ASP A 94 -4.64 46.72 3.51
C ASP A 94 -5.30 45.54 2.77
N GLY A 95 -5.49 44.39 3.42
CA GLY A 95 -6.06 43.18 2.82
C GLY A 95 -5.09 42.37 1.94
N SER A 96 -3.82 42.78 1.85
CA SER A 96 -2.77 42.03 1.13
C SER A 96 -2.16 40.94 2.01
N SER A 97 -1.70 39.84 1.42
CA SER A 97 -1.04 38.77 2.18
C SER A 97 0.28 39.24 2.80
N LEU A 98 0.52 38.85 4.05
CA LEU A 98 1.75 39.14 4.76
C LEU A 98 2.92 38.41 4.08
N ARG A 99 3.99 39.13 3.78
CA ARG A 99 5.22 38.52 3.26
C ARG A 99 6.00 37.88 4.40
N LEU A 100 6.53 36.68 4.15
CA LEU A 100 7.37 35.97 5.10
C LEU A 100 8.70 36.71 5.32
N ASN A 101 9.15 36.72 6.58
CA ASN A 101 10.47 37.23 6.95
C ASN A 101 11.58 36.28 6.43
N GLU A 102 12.82 36.76 6.32
CA GLU A 102 13.97 35.97 5.86
C GLU A 102 14.19 34.70 6.70
N GLU A 103 14.00 34.80 8.02
CA GLU A 103 14.09 33.64 8.93
C GLU A 103 13.02 32.59 8.64
N GLN A 104 11.79 33.03 8.39
CA GLN A 104 10.67 32.14 8.02
C GLN A 104 10.90 31.51 6.64
N LEU A 105 11.42 32.26 5.67
CA LEU A 105 11.80 31.73 4.36
C LEU A 105 12.89 30.66 4.47
N LYS A 106 13.89 30.88 5.34
CA LYS A 106 14.92 29.89 5.62
C LYS A 106 14.33 28.64 6.28
N ALA A 107 13.40 28.79 7.21
CA ALA A 107 12.69 27.68 7.85
C ALA A 107 11.90 26.86 6.80
N VAL A 108 11.10 27.53 5.96
CA VAL A 108 10.38 26.90 4.84
C VAL A 108 11.32 26.14 3.91
N LYS A 109 12.50 26.67 3.61
CA LYS A 109 13.49 25.97 2.77
C LYS A 109 14.06 24.72 3.45
N GLN A 110 14.30 24.77 4.76
CA GLN A 110 14.93 23.67 5.50
C GLN A 110 13.93 22.57 5.84
N THR A 111 12.75 22.91 6.38
CA THR A 111 11.78 21.96 6.94
C THR A 111 10.44 21.95 6.20
N GLY A 112 10.13 22.97 5.39
CA GLY A 112 8.80 23.14 4.79
C GLY A 112 7.76 23.70 5.76
N GLU A 113 8.19 24.17 6.93
CA GLU A 113 7.33 24.65 8.00
C GLU A 113 7.90 25.96 8.58
N PHE A 114 7.03 26.84 9.07
CA PHE A 114 7.43 28.05 9.79
C PHE A 114 6.47 28.36 10.94
N GLU A 115 6.92 29.17 11.89
CA GLU A 115 6.14 29.57 13.06
C GLU A 115 5.80 31.06 13.02
N VAL A 116 4.62 31.39 13.57
CA VAL A 116 4.16 32.76 13.75
C VAL A 116 3.56 32.91 15.15
N ASP A 117 3.87 33.99 15.84
CA ASP A 117 3.36 34.23 17.19
C ASP A 117 1.84 34.48 17.17
N SER A 118 1.15 33.92 18.17
CA SER A 118 -0.28 34.13 18.35
C SER A 118 -0.56 35.54 18.91
N ILE A 119 -1.58 36.20 18.36
CA ILE A 119 -2.01 37.53 18.79
C ILE A 119 -2.93 37.42 20.01
N HIS A 120 -3.82 36.41 20.02
CA HIS A 120 -4.80 36.22 21.09
C HIS A 120 -4.27 35.41 22.27
N PHE A 121 -3.28 34.53 22.05
CA PHE A 121 -2.72 33.64 23.06
C PHE A 121 -1.22 33.93 23.27
N PRO A 122 -0.88 34.86 24.18
CA PRO A 122 0.52 35.22 24.42
C PRO A 122 1.32 33.99 24.88
N GLY A 123 2.47 33.78 24.24
CA GLY A 123 3.33 32.62 24.50
C GLY A 123 3.01 31.37 23.67
N GLN A 124 1.94 31.39 22.85
CA GLN A 124 1.65 30.33 21.89
C GLN A 124 2.08 30.72 20.48
N ARG A 125 2.47 29.72 19.68
CA ARG A 125 2.91 29.90 18.29
C ARG A 125 2.11 29.00 17.36
N HIS A 126 1.71 29.56 16.23
CA HIS A 126 1.07 28.85 15.14
C HIS A 126 2.13 28.26 14.23
N ARG A 127 2.04 26.95 13.96
CA ARG A 127 2.92 26.27 13.01
C ARG A 127 2.24 26.11 11.67
N TRP A 128 2.81 26.74 10.66
CA TRP A 128 2.32 26.74 9.30
C TRP A 128 3.14 25.76 8.46
N ARG A 129 2.46 24.77 7.90
CA ARG A 129 3.09 23.73 7.08
C ARG A 129 2.67 23.88 5.63
N LEU A 130 3.65 23.95 4.73
CA LEU A 130 3.38 23.94 3.31
C LEU A 130 2.97 22.53 2.85
N SER A 131 2.15 22.48 1.80
CA SER A 131 1.85 21.22 1.14
C SER A 131 3.14 20.59 0.60
N LYS A 132 3.30 19.29 0.81
CA LYS A 132 4.47 18.53 0.31
C LYS A 132 4.61 18.59 -1.21
N LEU A 133 3.52 18.86 -1.93
CA LEU A 133 3.53 19.07 -3.38
C LEU A 133 4.26 20.36 -3.79
N LEU A 134 4.17 21.40 -2.97
CA LEU A 134 4.80 22.69 -3.25
C LEU A 134 6.23 22.72 -2.73
N GLN A 135 6.43 22.38 -1.46
CA GLN A 135 7.76 22.42 -0.84
C GLN A 135 7.80 21.60 0.45
N SER A 136 8.58 20.51 0.46
CA SER A 136 8.70 19.61 1.62
C SER A 136 9.86 19.92 2.57
N GLY A 137 10.79 20.80 2.18
CA GLY A 137 12.01 21.11 2.93
C GLY A 137 13.15 20.11 2.68
N ILE A 138 14.40 20.61 2.74
CA ILE A 138 15.62 19.83 2.49
C ILE A 138 15.82 18.71 3.52
N GLN A 139 15.61 19.00 4.81
CA GLN A 139 15.83 18.03 5.88
C GLN A 139 14.85 16.87 5.78
N THR A 140 13.56 17.18 5.63
CA THR A 140 12.50 16.19 5.42
C THR A 140 12.77 15.33 4.19
N ALA A 141 13.24 15.93 3.09
CA ALA A 141 13.58 15.19 1.88
C ALA A 141 14.76 14.23 2.10
N ASN A 142 15.79 14.66 2.82
CA ASN A 142 16.93 13.82 3.16
C ASN A 142 16.51 12.66 4.08
N ASP A 143 15.68 12.91 5.08
CA ASP A 143 15.20 11.87 5.99
C ASP A 143 14.40 10.80 5.25
N VAL A 144 13.52 11.24 4.33
CA VAL A 144 12.80 10.32 3.44
C VAL A 144 13.78 9.55 2.56
N LEU A 145 14.77 10.21 1.96
CA LEU A 145 15.77 9.55 1.13
C LEU A 145 16.54 8.48 1.90
N TYR A 146 17.04 8.78 3.10
CA TYR A 146 17.78 7.80 3.91
C TYR A 146 16.89 6.63 4.31
N LYS A 147 15.62 6.89 4.63
CA LYS A 147 14.65 5.84 4.93
C LYS A 147 14.40 4.95 3.70
N GLU A 148 14.13 5.52 2.54
CA GLU A 148 13.91 4.77 1.31
C GLU A 148 15.16 4.01 0.87
N LEU A 149 16.34 4.61 1.01
CA LEU A 149 17.62 3.94 0.75
C LEU A 149 17.83 2.74 1.68
N SER A 150 17.54 2.91 2.98
CA SER A 150 17.65 1.82 3.95
C SER A 150 16.72 0.66 3.59
N TRP A 151 15.51 0.97 3.13
CA TRP A 151 14.55 -0.04 2.69
C TRP A 151 14.99 -0.70 1.40
N ALA A 152 15.47 0.06 0.42
CA ALA A 152 16.02 -0.48 -0.82
C ALA A 152 17.19 -1.43 -0.59
N VAL A 153 18.12 -1.08 0.31
CA VAL A 153 19.24 -1.94 0.70
C VAL A 153 18.76 -3.19 1.42
N TYR A 154 17.82 -3.05 2.35
CA TYR A 154 17.19 -4.20 3.03
C TYR A 154 16.55 -5.15 2.02
N MET A 155 15.79 -4.61 1.07
CA MET A 155 15.16 -5.39 0.00
C MET A 155 16.19 -6.07 -0.88
N LEU A 156 17.30 -5.38 -1.22
CA LEU A 156 18.39 -5.97 -1.97
C LEU A 156 19.03 -7.12 -1.19
N ILE A 157 19.43 -6.92 0.07
CA ILE A 157 20.13 -7.97 0.83
C ILE A 157 19.26 -9.21 1.02
N ILE A 158 17.99 -9.03 1.40
CA ILE A 158 17.10 -10.15 1.73
C ILE A 158 16.53 -10.79 0.47
N PHE A 159 15.97 -10.00 -0.44
CA PHE A 159 15.33 -10.56 -1.62
C PHE A 159 16.32 -10.88 -2.73
N ALA A 160 17.48 -10.21 -2.86
CA ALA A 160 18.39 -10.53 -3.97
C ALA A 160 18.96 -11.95 -3.85
N ARG A 161 19.20 -12.46 -2.63
CA ARG A 161 19.71 -13.84 -2.48
C ARG A 161 18.70 -14.86 -2.99
N ASP A 162 17.44 -14.74 -2.58
CA ASP A 162 16.37 -15.65 -2.99
C ASP A 162 15.87 -15.39 -4.42
N ARG A 163 16.12 -14.21 -4.99
CA ARG A 163 15.58 -13.82 -6.31
C ARG A 163 16.61 -13.89 -7.44
N VAL A 164 17.90 -13.73 -7.17
CA VAL A 164 18.99 -13.88 -8.16
C VAL A 164 19.34 -15.35 -8.39
N LEU A 165 19.21 -16.19 -7.37
CA LEU A 165 19.58 -17.62 -7.44
C LEU A 165 18.38 -18.56 -7.63
N SER A 166 17.13 -18.06 -7.57
CA SER A 166 15.94 -18.90 -7.73
C SER A 166 15.52 -19.04 -9.19
N ASN A 167 15.16 -20.27 -9.57
CA ASN A 167 14.74 -20.65 -10.93
C ASN A 167 13.41 -20.01 -11.36
N CYS A 168 12.64 -19.41 -10.44
CA CYS A 168 11.31 -18.88 -10.73
C CYS A 168 11.30 -17.44 -11.28
N PHE A 169 12.40 -16.68 -11.15
CA PHE A 169 12.45 -15.28 -11.57
C PHE A 169 13.78 -14.97 -12.29
N SER A 170 13.92 -15.46 -13.53
CA SER A 170 15.06 -15.05 -14.37
C SER A 170 14.93 -13.56 -14.68
N PHE A 171 15.73 -12.73 -14.01
CA PHE A 171 15.81 -11.29 -14.27
C PHE A 171 16.03 -10.98 -15.75
N ASN A 172 16.79 -11.84 -16.44
CA ASN A 172 17.00 -11.76 -17.88
C ASN A 172 15.72 -12.01 -18.69
N ALA A 173 14.87 -12.95 -18.27
CA ALA A 173 13.58 -13.17 -18.91
C ALA A 173 12.62 -11.99 -18.68
N THR A 174 12.52 -11.49 -17.44
CA THR A 174 11.68 -10.33 -17.12
C THR A 174 12.14 -9.08 -17.87
N LEU A 175 13.45 -8.82 -17.94
CA LEU A 175 14.00 -7.66 -18.64
C LEU A 175 13.79 -7.76 -20.16
N ARG A 176 13.91 -8.96 -20.74
CA ARG A 176 13.58 -9.19 -22.16
C ARG A 176 12.11 -8.94 -22.44
N SER A 177 11.20 -9.50 -21.63
CA SER A 177 9.76 -9.28 -21.79
C SER A 177 9.36 -7.83 -21.55
N TRP A 178 10.00 -7.14 -20.60
CA TRP A 178 9.76 -5.72 -20.35
C TRP A 178 10.25 -4.83 -21.51
N LYS A 179 11.44 -5.10 -22.05
CA LYS A 179 11.93 -4.42 -23.26
C LYS A 179 10.98 -4.67 -24.44
N GLN A 180 10.52 -5.90 -24.62
CA GLN A 180 9.58 -6.23 -25.69
C GLN A 180 8.24 -5.49 -25.51
N GLY A 181 7.68 -5.46 -24.30
CA GLY A 181 6.47 -4.69 -24.01
C GLY A 181 6.66 -3.17 -24.18
N PHE A 182 7.84 -2.64 -23.85
CA PHE A 182 8.16 -1.23 -24.05
C PHE A 182 8.26 -0.87 -25.54
N VAL A 183 8.92 -1.71 -26.34
CA VAL A 183 8.95 -1.57 -27.80
C VAL A 183 7.52 -1.61 -28.35
N SER A 184 6.69 -2.56 -27.91
CA SER A 184 5.28 -2.62 -28.32
C SER A 184 4.45 -1.39 -27.92
N LEU A 185 4.76 -0.75 -26.78
CA LEU A 185 4.07 0.46 -26.33
C LEU A 185 4.49 1.67 -27.18
N ILE A 186 5.79 1.79 -27.49
CA ILE A 186 6.31 2.82 -28.39
C ILE A 186 5.75 2.64 -29.81
N ASP A 187 5.70 1.40 -30.29
CA ASP A 187 5.10 1.02 -31.56
C ASP A 187 3.60 1.34 -31.62
N ALA A 188 2.85 1.10 -30.54
CA ALA A 188 1.45 1.49 -30.42
C ALA A 188 1.24 3.01 -30.36
N LEU A 189 2.19 3.75 -29.77
CA LEU A 189 2.14 5.21 -29.68
C LEU A 189 2.49 5.90 -31.00
N ILE A 190 3.43 5.33 -31.76
CA ILE A 190 3.89 5.82 -33.07
C ILE A 190 3.01 5.27 -34.21
N GLY A 191 2.26 4.19 -33.98
CA GLY A 191 1.32 3.59 -34.92
C GLY A 191 1.95 2.59 -35.90
N LEU A 192 3.12 2.04 -35.60
CA LEU A 192 3.81 1.04 -36.42
C LEU A 192 3.80 -0.32 -35.69
N PRO A 193 2.92 -1.26 -36.05
CA PRO A 193 2.87 -2.54 -35.36
C PRO A 193 4.07 -3.42 -35.74
N ALA A 194 5.07 -3.55 -34.85
CA ALA A 194 6.17 -4.51 -35.03
C ALA A 194 5.76 -5.99 -34.81
N VAL A 195 4.46 -6.29 -34.77
CA VAL A 195 3.94 -7.65 -34.65
C VAL A 195 3.76 -8.24 -36.06
N TYR A 196 4.88 -8.51 -36.74
CA TYR A 196 4.87 -9.16 -38.06
C TYR A 196 6.02 -10.17 -38.25
N SER A 197 6.60 -10.72 -37.18
CA SER A 197 7.67 -11.74 -37.30
C SER A 197 7.22 -13.18 -37.03
N SER A 198 6.24 -13.43 -36.16
CA SER A 198 5.76 -14.79 -35.91
C SER A 198 4.67 -15.25 -36.90
N SER A 199 3.94 -14.31 -37.48
CA SER A 199 2.91 -14.61 -38.48
C SER A 199 3.51 -14.85 -39.87
N ILE A 200 4.69 -14.30 -40.19
CA ILE A 200 5.32 -14.51 -41.50
C ILE A 200 5.78 -15.94 -41.69
N ASP A 201 6.32 -16.61 -40.68
CA ASP A 201 6.77 -18.01 -40.83
C ASP A 201 5.57 -18.93 -41.06
N LEU A 202 4.48 -18.74 -40.30
CA LEU A 202 3.23 -19.45 -40.51
C LEU A 202 2.61 -19.13 -41.87
N GLN A 203 2.67 -17.88 -42.32
CA GLN A 203 2.11 -17.47 -43.60
C GLN A 203 2.96 -18.00 -44.76
N VAL A 204 4.28 -17.99 -44.64
CA VAL A 204 5.22 -18.56 -45.61
C VAL A 204 5.05 -20.08 -45.69
N GLU A 205 4.90 -20.76 -44.56
CA GLU A 205 4.62 -22.20 -44.53
C GLU A 205 3.26 -22.51 -45.15
N ASN A 206 2.23 -21.70 -44.85
CA ASN A 206 0.90 -21.88 -45.42
C ASN A 206 0.89 -21.62 -46.94
N GLU A 207 1.59 -20.60 -47.42
CA GLU A 207 1.75 -20.37 -48.87
C GLU A 207 2.56 -21.49 -49.53
N ARG A 208 3.64 -21.98 -48.91
CA ARG A 208 4.39 -23.14 -49.40
C ARG A 208 3.52 -24.39 -49.50
N ASN A 209 2.69 -24.65 -48.49
CA ASN A 209 1.76 -25.78 -48.48
C ASN A 209 0.67 -25.63 -49.56
N LYS A 210 0.18 -24.43 -49.82
CA LYS A 210 -0.75 -24.18 -50.94
C LYS A 210 -0.10 -24.48 -52.29
N PHE A 211 1.13 -24.03 -52.52
CA PHE A 211 1.85 -24.33 -53.76
C PHE A 211 2.11 -25.84 -53.93
N LEU A 212 2.45 -26.53 -52.86
CA LEU A 212 2.69 -27.98 -52.87
C LEU A 212 1.40 -28.78 -53.14
N VAL A 213 0.26 -28.32 -52.61
CA VAL A 213 -1.05 -28.92 -52.92
C VAL A 213 -1.46 -28.68 -54.38
N ILE A 214 -1.13 -27.52 -54.96
CA ILE A 214 -1.40 -27.24 -56.37
C ILE A 214 -0.57 -28.15 -57.29
N GLU A 215 0.68 -28.46 -56.93
CA GLU A 215 1.52 -29.40 -57.68
C GLU A 215 1.01 -30.85 -57.59
N LEU A 216 0.32 -31.21 -56.50
CA LEU A 216 -0.32 -32.51 -56.32
C LEU A 216 -1.67 -32.63 -57.07
N LEU A 217 -2.22 -31.54 -57.60
CA LEU A 217 -3.40 -31.62 -58.43
C LEU A 217 -3.02 -32.20 -59.80
N PRO A 218 -3.73 -33.23 -60.28
CA PRO A 218 -3.43 -33.83 -61.57
C PRO A 218 -3.55 -32.78 -62.68
N HIS A 219 -2.62 -32.83 -63.64
CA HIS A 219 -2.66 -31.99 -64.83
C HIS A 219 -4.01 -32.18 -65.54
N GLU A 220 -4.52 -31.14 -66.20
CA GLU A 220 -5.91 -31.08 -66.70
C GLU A 220 -6.30 -32.25 -67.64
N SER A 221 -5.30 -32.86 -68.29
CA SER A 221 -5.43 -34.06 -69.13
C SER A 221 -5.61 -35.39 -68.38
N GLU A 222 -5.22 -35.46 -67.11
CA GLU A 222 -5.23 -36.68 -66.28
C GLU A 222 -6.31 -36.65 -65.19
N LYS A 223 -7.01 -35.52 -65.08
CA LYS A 223 -8.02 -35.26 -64.05
C LYS A 223 -9.22 -36.23 -64.12
N GLU A 224 -9.71 -36.54 -65.33
CA GLU A 224 -10.81 -37.49 -65.50
C GLU A 224 -10.45 -38.91 -65.04
N MET A 225 -9.20 -39.33 -65.27
CA MET A 225 -8.70 -40.63 -64.83
C MET A 225 -8.51 -40.68 -63.32
N HIS A 226 -7.99 -39.60 -62.73
CA HIS A 226 -7.84 -39.46 -61.29
C HIS A 226 -9.20 -39.45 -60.57
N ASP A 227 -10.20 -38.72 -61.09
CA ASP A 227 -11.54 -38.67 -60.51
C ASP A 227 -12.26 -40.02 -60.63
N ALA A 228 -12.07 -40.75 -61.73
CA ALA A 228 -12.55 -42.12 -61.87
C ALA A 228 -11.89 -43.09 -60.88
N PHE A 229 -10.58 -42.94 -60.62
CA PHE A 229 -9.86 -43.72 -59.61
C PHE A 229 -10.33 -43.38 -58.19
N CYS A 230 -10.46 -42.09 -57.86
CA CYS A 230 -10.97 -41.63 -56.56
C CYS A 230 -12.41 -42.09 -56.29
N ALA A 231 -13.26 -42.17 -57.33
CA ALA A 231 -14.60 -42.71 -57.20
C ALA A 231 -14.64 -44.21 -56.86
N GLN A 232 -13.57 -44.95 -57.18
CA GLN A 232 -13.46 -46.40 -56.89
C GLN A 232 -12.91 -46.69 -55.49
N ILE A 233 -12.18 -45.75 -54.87
CA ILE A 233 -11.55 -45.92 -53.54
C ILE A 233 -12.58 -46.27 -52.43
N PRO A 234 -13.74 -45.60 -52.31
CA PRO A 234 -14.74 -45.94 -51.30
C PRO A 234 -15.27 -47.37 -51.45
N LEU A 235 -15.47 -47.82 -52.69
CA LEU A 235 -15.98 -49.14 -53.00
C LEU A 235 -14.97 -50.24 -52.62
N VAL A 236 -13.69 -50.01 -52.93
CA VAL A 236 -12.60 -50.93 -52.55
C VAL A 236 -12.43 -50.96 -51.02
N LEU A 237 -12.53 -49.81 -50.34
CA LEU A 237 -12.48 -49.74 -48.89
C LEU A 237 -13.64 -50.50 -48.23
N GLU A 238 -14.87 -50.36 -48.73
CA GLU A 238 -16.01 -51.14 -48.23
C GLU A 238 -15.81 -52.64 -48.45
N MET A 239 -15.31 -53.05 -49.63
CA MET A 239 -14.99 -54.44 -49.90
C MET A 239 -13.91 -55.00 -48.96
N MET A 240 -12.87 -54.21 -48.66
CA MET A 240 -11.82 -54.60 -47.72
C MET A 240 -12.34 -54.68 -46.27
N ILE A 241 -13.23 -53.77 -45.87
CA ILE A 241 -13.87 -53.78 -44.55
C ILE A 241 -14.76 -55.02 -44.39
N GLU A 242 -15.57 -55.35 -45.40
CA GLU A 242 -16.42 -56.55 -45.38
C GLU A 242 -15.60 -57.84 -45.41
N HIS A 243 -14.52 -57.88 -46.20
CA HIS A 243 -13.59 -59.02 -46.19
C HIS A 243 -12.92 -59.20 -44.82
N ASN A 244 -12.50 -58.12 -44.16
CA ASN A 244 -11.91 -58.18 -42.83
C ASN A 244 -12.93 -58.66 -41.78
N LYS A 245 -14.18 -58.17 -41.82
CA LYS A 245 -15.28 -58.67 -40.97
C LYS A 245 -15.55 -60.15 -41.18
N TYR A 246 -15.49 -60.65 -42.41
CA TYR A 246 -15.67 -62.08 -42.71
C TYR A 246 -14.53 -62.93 -42.13
N THR A 247 -13.28 -62.49 -42.32
CA THR A 247 -12.08 -63.16 -41.79
C THR A 247 -12.07 -63.18 -40.25
N LEU A 248 -12.57 -62.14 -39.60
CA LEU A 248 -12.73 -62.10 -38.14
C LEU A 248 -13.81 -63.07 -37.63
N ARG A 249 -14.87 -63.30 -38.40
CA ARG A 249 -15.94 -64.27 -38.05
C ARG A 249 -15.53 -65.74 -38.24
N GLN A 250 -14.59 -66.03 -39.15
CA GLN A 250 -14.07 -67.39 -39.37
C GLN A 250 -13.03 -67.82 -38.31
N ASN A 251 -12.53 -66.87 -37.52
CA ASN A 251 -11.53 -67.09 -36.46
C ASN A 251 -12.13 -67.07 -35.04
N GLN A 252 -13.46 -67.12 -34.90
CA GLN A 252 -14.21 -67.33 -33.65
C GLN A 252 -14.90 -68.70 -33.69
#